data_AF-A0A3C1FUI3-F1
#
_entry.id   AF-A0A3C1FUI3-F1
#
_cell.length_a   1.000
_cell.length_b   1.000
_cell.length_c   1.000
_cell.angle_alpha   90.00
_cell.angle_beta   90.00
_cell.angle_gamma   90.00
#
_symmetry.space_group_name_H-M   'P 1'
#
loop_
_entity.id
_entity.type
_entity.pdbx_description
1 polymer ?
#
loop_
_entity_poly.entity_id
_entity_poly.type
_entity_poly.pdbx_seq_one_letter_code
_entity_poly.pdbx_strand_id
1 'polypeptide(L)'
;MVLLKLCWILIVINVLTIGGGFVMIPMLQKEFVENYHWLTNQEFLDAIAIGQVTPGPLTVMNAAIGYKVSGLIGAVLAMASSYLPCIIIVSIVAKYYYDYKESIIVQSSFKGIKPAVIGLLAAVAILLGNAALVDPLTVGIAIISFVVIAFTKTDPSFVIIGAGLLGAILL
;
A
#
# COMPACT_ATOMS: atom_id res chain seq x y z
N MET A 1 21.39 -5.77 -17.98
CA MET A 1 21.89 -4.90 -16.88
C MET A 1 20.80 -3.98 -16.32
N VAL A 2 19.95 -3.38 -17.17
CA VAL A 2 18.86 -2.49 -16.73
C VAL A 2 17.87 -3.18 -15.76
N LEU A 3 17.41 -4.40 -16.09
CA LEU A 3 16.50 -5.16 -15.23
C LEU A 3 17.04 -5.43 -13.82
N LEU A 4 18.34 -5.75 -13.70
CA LEU A 4 18.96 -5.99 -12.40
C LEU A 4 18.98 -4.71 -11.55
N LYS A 5 19.27 -3.57 -12.16
CA LYS A 5 19.23 -2.26 -11.51
C LYS A 5 17.81 -1.92 -11.06
N LEU A 6 16.80 -2.14 -11.91
CA LEU A 6 15.39 -1.97 -11.57
C LEU A 6 15.02 -2.77 -10.31
N CYS A 7 15.34 -4.07 -10.29
CA CYS A 7 15.07 -4.92 -9.14
C CYS A 7 15.79 -4.42 -7.88
N TRP A 8 17.07 -4.06 -7.99
CA TRP A 8 17.88 -3.58 -6.88
C TRP A 8 17.32 -2.29 -6.26
N ILE A 9 17.01 -1.29 -7.08
CA ILE A 9 16.45 -0.01 -6.64
C ILE A 9 15.14 -0.25 -5.89
N LEU A 10 14.25 -1.07 -6.45
CA LEU A 10 12.95 -1.34 -5.83
C LEU A 10 13.09 -2.11 -4.53
N ILE A 11 13.99 -3.10 -4.44
CA ILE A 11 14.26 -3.81 -3.18
C ILE A 11 14.74 -2.82 -2.11
N VAL A 12 15.72 -1.97 -2.44
CA VAL A 12 16.29 -0.99 -1.49
C VAL A 12 15.23 0.00 -1.02
N ILE A 13 14.45 0.58 -1.94
CA ILE A 13 13.38 1.53 -1.60
C ILE A 13 12.34 0.86 -0.70
N ASN A 14 11.91 -0.37 -1.01
CA ASN A 14 10.88 -1.06 -0.21
C ASN A 14 11.39 -1.50 1.17
N VAL A 15 12.70 -1.75 1.34
CA VAL A 15 13.29 -2.03 2.66
C VAL A 15 13.41 -0.75 3.50
N LEU A 16 13.72 0.38 2.88
CA LEU A 16 13.97 1.65 3.57
C LEU A 16 12.70 2.47 3.85
N THR A 17 11.63 2.25 3.09
CA THR A 17 10.40 3.04 3.22
C THR A 17 9.53 2.51 4.34
N ILE A 18 9.41 3.28 5.43
CA ILE A 18 8.49 3.04 6.54
C ILE A 18 7.56 4.26 6.60
N GLY A 19 6.25 4.08 6.38
CA GLY A 19 5.29 5.19 6.37
C GLY A 19 4.27 5.21 5.22
N GLY A 20 4.22 4.16 4.39
CA GLY A 20 3.19 3.98 3.36
C GLY A 20 3.60 4.39 1.96
N GLY A 21 2.66 4.26 1.01
CA GLY A 21 2.90 4.43 -0.43
C GLY A 21 3.34 5.83 -0.86
N PHE A 22 3.00 6.88 -0.12
CA PHE A 22 3.35 8.24 -0.51
C PHE A 22 4.82 8.59 -0.23
N VAL A 23 5.43 7.93 0.77
CA VAL A 23 6.82 8.20 1.17
C VAL A 23 7.82 7.70 0.12
N MET A 24 7.48 6.67 -0.65
CA MET A 24 8.35 6.16 -1.72
C MET A 24 8.36 7.06 -2.96
N ILE A 25 7.35 7.92 -3.18
CA ILE A 25 7.27 8.77 -4.38
C ILE A 25 8.54 9.59 -4.61
N PRO A 26 9.03 10.41 -3.66
CA PRO A 26 10.25 11.19 -3.88
C PRO A 26 11.49 10.31 -4.09
N MET A 27 11.57 9.14 -3.44
CA MET A 27 12.69 8.20 -3.65
C MET A 27 12.66 7.60 -5.05
N LEU A 28 11.48 7.22 -5.54
CA LEU A 28 11.30 6.69 -6.88
C LEU A 28 11.56 7.78 -7.94
N GLN A 29 11.08 9.00 -7.76
CA GLN A 29 11.33 10.10 -8.70
C GLN A 29 12.84 10.35 -8.83
N LYS A 30 13.55 10.44 -7.70
CA LYS A 30 14.99 10.63 -7.68
C LYS A 30 15.73 9.53 -8.45
N GLU A 31 15.39 8.27 -8.22
CA GLU A 31 16.07 7.17 -8.92
C GLU A 31 15.66 7.10 -10.39
N PHE A 32 14.37 7.03 -10.69
CA PHE A 32 13.86 6.71 -12.02
C PHE A 32 13.85 7.88 -13.01
N VAL A 33 13.73 9.13 -12.52
CA VAL A 33 13.70 10.35 -13.34
C VAL A 33 15.03 11.09 -13.29
N GLU A 34 15.59 11.32 -12.10
CA GLU A 34 16.78 12.16 -11.95
C GLU A 34 18.10 11.40 -12.14
N ASN A 35 18.26 10.20 -11.58
CA ASN A 35 19.51 9.45 -11.64
C ASN A 35 19.63 8.61 -12.92
N TYR A 36 18.62 7.79 -13.20
CA TYR A 36 18.66 6.83 -14.30
C TYR A 36 18.02 7.34 -15.60
N HIS A 37 17.24 8.43 -15.52
CA HIS A 37 16.52 9.04 -16.64
C HIS A 37 15.71 8.02 -17.46
N TRP A 38 15.17 6.99 -16.82
CA TRP A 38 14.36 5.97 -17.47
C TRP A 38 12.93 6.45 -17.74
N LEU A 39 12.47 7.44 -16.98
CA LEU A 39 11.17 8.08 -17.15
C LEU A 39 11.35 9.59 -17.21
N THR A 40 10.51 10.23 -18.00
CA THR A 40 10.26 11.68 -17.88
C THR A 40 9.40 11.98 -16.66
N ASN A 41 9.37 13.24 -16.23
CA ASN A 41 8.46 13.67 -15.16
C ASN A 41 6.99 13.35 -15.48
N GLN A 42 6.60 13.49 -16.75
CA GLN A 42 5.23 13.19 -17.18
C GLN A 42 4.92 11.69 -17.09
N GLU A 43 5.81 10.83 -17.57
CA GLU A 43 5.64 9.37 -17.45
C GLU A 43 5.64 8.89 -16.00
N PHE A 44 6.39 9.57 -15.13
CA PHE A 44 6.35 9.29 -13.70
C PHE A 44 5.00 9.68 -13.06
N LEU A 45 4.45 10.84 -13.44
CA LEU A 45 3.11 11.24 -13.02
C LEU A 45 2.03 10.27 -13.53
N ASP A 46 2.15 9.79 -14.77
CA ASP A 46 1.25 8.78 -15.33
C ASP A 46 1.32 7.47 -14.52
N ALA A 47 2.51 7.05 -14.08
CA ALA A 47 2.65 5.87 -13.22
C ALA A 47 1.97 6.06 -11.85
N ILE A 48 2.09 7.25 -11.24
CA ILE A 48 1.38 7.58 -10.00
C ILE A 48 -0.14 7.53 -10.23
N ALA A 49 -0.62 8.09 -11.36
CA ALA A 49 -2.03 8.05 -11.72
C ALA A 49 -2.55 6.61 -11.83
N ILE A 50 -1.80 5.72 -12.49
CA ILE A 50 -2.12 4.29 -12.57
C ILE A 50 -2.22 3.67 -11.16
N GLY A 51 -1.27 3.97 -10.28
CA GLY A 51 -1.28 3.48 -8.90
C GLY A 51 -2.48 3.96 -8.08
N GLN A 52 -3.01 5.16 -8.37
CA GLN A 52 -4.18 5.71 -7.68
C GLN A 52 -5.52 5.24 -8.27
N VAL A 53 -5.57 4.96 -9.57
CA VAL A 53 -6.78 4.46 -10.25
C VAL A 53 -7.08 3.03 -9.81
N THR A 54 -6.07 2.21 -9.55
CA THR A 54 -6.29 0.86 -9.05
C THR A 54 -6.70 0.87 -7.58
N PRO A 55 -7.85 0.26 -7.21
CA PRO A 55 -8.19 0.11 -5.80
C PRO A 55 -7.14 -0.78 -5.13
N GLY A 56 -6.50 -0.26 -4.09
CA GLY A 56 -5.52 -1.03 -3.31
C GLY A 56 -4.20 -0.27 -3.10
N PRO A 57 -3.04 -0.97 -3.17
CA PRO A 57 -1.79 -0.39 -2.76
C PRO A 57 -1.20 0.50 -3.86
N LEU A 58 -0.72 1.69 -3.46
CA LEU A 58 -0.05 2.63 -4.38
C LEU A 58 1.19 2.02 -5.06
N THR A 59 1.72 0.92 -4.53
CA THR A 59 2.83 0.14 -5.09
C THR A 59 2.54 -0.39 -6.51
N VAL A 60 1.29 -0.41 -6.97
CA VAL A 60 0.95 -0.74 -8.37
C VAL A 60 1.66 0.20 -9.35
N MET A 61 1.99 1.44 -8.96
CA MET A 61 2.81 2.33 -9.80
C MET A 61 4.19 1.72 -10.14
N ASN A 62 4.76 0.87 -9.27
CA ASN A 62 6.04 0.22 -9.54
C ASN A 62 5.93 -0.73 -10.74
N ALA A 63 4.76 -1.37 -10.94
CA ALA A 63 4.49 -2.17 -12.13
C ALA A 63 4.48 -1.29 -13.39
N ALA A 64 3.86 -0.12 -13.33
CA ALA A 64 3.82 0.84 -14.43
C ALA A 64 5.22 1.39 -14.77
N ILE A 65 6.01 1.74 -13.75
CA ILE A 65 7.42 2.12 -13.89
C ILE A 65 8.20 0.97 -14.56
N GLY A 66 8.08 -0.25 -14.04
CA GLY A 66 8.72 -1.43 -14.62
C GLY A 66 8.31 -1.68 -16.07
N TYR A 67 7.03 -1.46 -16.40
CA TYR A 67 6.50 -1.57 -17.75
C TYR A 67 7.16 -0.57 -18.70
N LYS A 68 7.35 0.68 -18.26
CA LYS A 68 8.02 1.71 -19.06
C LYS A 68 9.51 1.41 -19.26
N VAL A 69 10.17 0.81 -18.26
CA VAL A 69 11.59 0.48 -18.33
C VAL A 69 11.89 -0.70 -19.27
N SER A 70 11.09 -1.77 -19.23
CA SER A 70 11.41 -3.01 -19.97
C SER A 70 10.17 -3.84 -20.36
N GLY A 71 9.04 -3.18 -20.59
CA GLY A 71 7.79 -3.82 -20.97
C GLY A 71 7.26 -4.78 -19.90
N LEU A 72 6.55 -5.82 -20.34
CA LEU A 72 5.88 -6.76 -19.43
C LEU A 72 6.84 -7.44 -18.45
N ILE A 73 8.06 -7.78 -18.89
CA ILE A 73 9.08 -8.40 -18.03
C ILE A 73 9.50 -7.43 -16.92
N GLY A 74 9.70 -6.16 -17.26
CA GLY A 74 10.00 -5.12 -16.28
C GLY A 74 8.88 -4.92 -15.27
N ALA A 75 7.62 -4.96 -15.71
CA ALA A 75 6.45 -4.84 -14.81
C ALA A 75 6.38 -5.98 -13.79
N VAL A 76 6.53 -7.23 -14.26
CA VAL A 76 6.52 -8.42 -13.39
C VAL A 76 7.68 -8.39 -12.39
N LEU A 77 8.88 -8.08 -12.87
CA LEU A 77 10.06 -8.01 -12.01
C LEU A 77 9.99 -6.86 -11.01
N ALA A 78 9.40 -5.72 -11.39
CA ALA A 78 9.22 -4.60 -10.49
C ALA A 78 8.26 -4.95 -9.34
N MET A 79 7.15 -5.62 -9.65
CA MET A 79 6.22 -6.12 -8.64
C MET A 79 6.88 -7.17 -7.74
N ALA A 80 7.51 -8.18 -8.34
CA ALA A 80 8.20 -9.23 -7.58
C ALA A 80 9.24 -8.63 -6.62
N SER A 81 10.08 -7.72 -7.11
CA SER A 81 11.14 -7.06 -6.33
C SER A 81 10.60 -6.17 -5.22
N SER A 82 9.44 -5.55 -5.42
CA SER A 82 8.81 -4.70 -4.41
C SER A 82 8.30 -5.51 -3.21
N TYR A 83 7.76 -6.72 -3.45
CA TYR A 83 7.21 -7.58 -2.39
C TYR A 83 8.21 -8.58 -1.82
N LEU A 84 9.25 -8.93 -2.57
CA LEU A 84 10.29 -9.86 -2.16
C LEU A 84 10.89 -9.59 -0.77
N PRO A 85 11.31 -8.36 -0.39
CA PRO A 85 11.88 -8.12 0.93
C PRO A 85 10.89 -8.40 2.06
N CYS A 86 9.62 -8.00 1.90
CA CYS A 86 8.58 -8.27 2.88
C CYS A 86 8.35 -9.79 3.04
N ILE A 87 8.25 -10.53 1.92
CA ILE A 87 8.07 -11.98 1.92
C ILE A 87 9.23 -12.67 2.65
N ILE A 88 10.48 -12.26 2.39
CA ILE A 88 11.67 -12.84 3.03
C ILE A 88 11.65 -12.57 4.54
N ILE A 89 11.45 -11.31 4.95
CA ILE A 89 11.45 -10.93 6.37
C ILE A 89 10.35 -11.68 7.12
N VAL A 90 9.12 -11.69 6.59
CA VAL A 90 7.99 -12.38 7.22
C VAL A 90 8.23 -13.89 7.29
N SER A 91 8.77 -14.50 6.23
CA SER A 91 9.05 -15.94 6.21
C SER A 91 10.10 -16.34 7.25
N ILE A 92 11.15 -15.53 7.40
CA ILE A 92 12.19 -15.72 8.42
C ILE A 92 11.58 -15.58 9.81
N VAL A 93 10.84 -14.50 10.07
CA VAL A 93 10.19 -14.28 11.37
C VAL A 93 9.21 -15.40 11.68
N ALA A 94 8.40 -15.84 10.72
CA ALA A 94 7.44 -16.91 10.88
C ALA A 94 8.11 -18.24 11.21
N LYS A 95 9.23 -18.56 10.56
CA LYS A 95 10.00 -19.78 10.85
C LYS A 95 10.43 -19.83 12.31
N TYR A 96 11.07 -18.76 12.81
CA TYR A 96 11.54 -18.71 14.19
C TYR A 96 10.40 -18.52 15.20
N TYR A 97 9.29 -17.90 14.79
CA TYR A 97 8.14 -17.70 15.67
C TYR A 97 7.62 -19.03 16.22
N TYR A 98 7.52 -20.08 15.39
CA TYR A 98 7.01 -21.38 15.86
C TYR A 98 7.88 -22.02 16.95
N ASP A 99 9.20 -21.82 16.87
CA ASP A 99 10.15 -22.36 17.85
C ASP A 99 10.09 -21.59 19.18
N TYR A 100 9.80 -20.29 19.14
CA TYR A 100 9.85 -19.39 20.31
C TYR A 100 8.48 -18.84 20.76
N LYS A 101 7.36 -19.34 20.24
CA LYS A 101 6.01 -18.81 20.54
C LYS A 101 5.63 -18.85 22.02
N GLU A 102 6.19 -19.79 22.78
CA GLU A 102 5.96 -19.94 24.22
C GLU A 102 6.87 -19.03 25.08
N SER A 103 7.85 -18.35 24.46
CA SER A 103 8.72 -17.43 25.18
C SER A 103 7.94 -16.21 25.67
N ILE A 104 8.14 -15.87 26.95
CA ILE A 104 7.53 -14.69 27.57
C ILE A 104 7.88 -13.40 26.83
N ILE A 105 9.10 -13.32 26.27
CA ILE A 105 9.57 -12.15 25.52
C ILE A 105 8.76 -12.00 24.24
N VAL A 106 8.64 -13.08 23.46
CA VAL A 106 7.90 -13.08 22.19
C VAL A 106 6.44 -12.74 22.44
N GLN A 107 5.78 -13.40 23.39
CA GLN A 107 4.38 -13.11 23.70
C GLN A 107 4.17 -11.67 24.16
N SER A 108 5.08 -11.12 24.97
CA SER A 108 5.01 -9.74 25.44
C SER A 108 5.20 -8.73 24.30
N SER A 109 6.12 -9.00 23.36
CA SER A 109 6.28 -8.19 22.15
C SER A 109 5.00 -8.16 21.31
N PHE A 110 4.38 -9.32 21.05
CA PHE A 110 3.12 -9.37 20.30
C PHE A 110 1.95 -8.70 21.04
N LYS A 111 1.93 -8.74 22.38
CA LYS A 111 0.95 -7.99 23.18
C LYS A 111 1.12 -6.47 23.02
N GLY A 112 2.34 -5.98 22.83
CA GLY A 112 2.61 -4.56 22.55
C GLY A 112 2.34 -4.15 21.10
N ILE A 113 2.64 -5.03 20.14
CA ILE A 113 2.43 -4.75 18.71
C ILE A 113 0.94 -4.60 18.38
N LYS A 114 0.05 -5.44 18.95
CA LYS A 114 -1.40 -5.38 18.69
C LYS A 114 -2.01 -3.98 18.89
N PRO A 115 -1.91 -3.33 20.08
CA PRO A 115 -2.46 -2.00 20.28
C PRO A 115 -1.74 -0.92 19.46
N ALA A 116 -0.43 -1.07 19.19
CA ALA A 116 0.29 -0.16 18.30
C ALA A 116 -0.26 -0.18 16.87
N VAL A 117 -0.56 -1.37 16.34
CA VAL A 117 -1.21 -1.53 15.03
C VAL A 117 -2.61 -0.93 15.03
N ILE A 118 -3.41 -1.15 16.08
CA ILE A 118 -4.74 -0.53 16.21
C ILE A 118 -4.63 1.00 16.20
N GLY A 119 -3.70 1.57 16.97
CA GLY A 119 -3.46 3.01 17.00
C GLY A 119 -3.02 3.57 15.65
N LEU A 120 -2.13 2.86 14.94
CA LEU A 120 -1.72 3.23 13.58
C LEU A 120 -2.92 3.20 12.61
N LEU A 121 -3.73 2.15 12.62
CA LEU A 121 -4.92 2.05 11.78
C LEU A 121 -5.93 3.14 12.09
N ALA A 122 -6.13 3.47 13.37
CA ALA A 122 -6.98 4.59 13.79
C ALA A 122 -6.43 5.93 13.29
N ALA A 123 -5.12 6.16 13.38
CA ALA A 123 -4.49 7.37 12.85
C ALA A 123 -4.67 7.51 11.33
N VAL A 124 -4.50 6.41 10.58
CA VAL A 124 -4.76 6.38 9.14
C VAL A 124 -6.24 6.62 8.84
N ALA A 125 -7.15 6.01 9.61
CA ALA A 125 -8.59 6.21 9.45
C ALA A 125 -8.99 7.67 9.70
N ILE A 126 -8.43 8.33 10.71
CA ILE A 126 -8.67 9.77 10.98
C ILE A 126 -8.11 10.62 9.84
N LEU A 127 -6.89 10.34 9.38
CA LEU A 127 -6.25 11.08 8.30
C LEU A 127 -7.05 10.99 7.00
N LEU A 128 -7.51 9.79 6.62
CA LEU A 128 -8.36 9.57 5.46
C LEU A 128 -9.77 10.15 5.68
N GLY A 129 -10.32 10.00 6.89
CA GLY A 129 -11.63 10.51 7.26
C GLY A 129 -11.71 12.03 7.14
N ASN A 130 -10.69 12.77 7.58
CA ASN A 130 -10.64 14.22 7.43
C ASN A 130 -10.63 14.69 5.96
N ALA A 131 -10.10 13.87 5.04
CA ALA A 131 -10.11 14.18 3.61
C ALA A 131 -11.41 13.74 2.92
N ALA A 132 -12.07 12.69 3.41
CA ALA A 132 -13.24 12.09 2.79
C ALA A 132 -14.59 12.58 3.35
N LEU A 133 -14.65 13.00 4.62
CA LEU A 133 -15.87 13.39 5.33
C LEU A 133 -16.03 14.91 5.31
N VAL A 134 -16.48 15.44 4.18
CA VAL A 134 -16.59 16.89 3.95
C VAL A 134 -17.99 17.45 4.26
N ASP A 135 -19.02 16.60 4.28
CA ASP A 135 -20.42 17.01 4.34
C ASP A 135 -21.26 16.01 5.16
N PRO A 136 -22.47 16.40 5.62
CA PRO A 136 -23.31 15.52 6.44
C PRO A 136 -23.73 14.22 5.74
N LEU A 137 -23.82 14.22 4.41
CA LEU A 137 -24.17 13.03 3.64
C LEU A 137 -23.00 12.05 3.59
N THR A 138 -21.76 12.50 3.34
CA THR A 138 -20.58 11.62 3.40
C THR A 138 -20.39 11.01 4.79
N VAL A 139 -20.64 11.77 5.86
CA VAL A 139 -20.66 11.24 7.23
C VAL A 139 -21.76 10.17 7.41
N GLY A 140 -22.96 10.41 6.88
CA GLY A 140 -24.05 9.44 6.90
C GLY A 140 -23.70 8.13 6.19
N ILE A 141 -23.12 8.22 4.98
CA ILE A 141 -22.66 7.06 4.21
C ILE A 141 -21.57 6.29 4.98
N ALA A 142 -20.65 6.99 5.62
CA ALA A 142 -19.59 6.36 6.41
C ALA A 142 -20.14 5.62 7.63
N ILE A 143 -21.07 6.21 8.38
CA ILE A 143 -21.71 5.57 9.54
C ILE A 143 -22.50 4.33 9.10
N ILE A 144 -23.31 4.44 8.03
CA ILE A 144 -24.08 3.31 7.50
C ILE A 144 -23.13 2.19 7.06
N SER A 145 -22.08 2.52 6.31
CA SER A 145 -21.08 1.56 5.85
C SER A 145 -20.38 0.87 7.03
N PHE A 146 -20.03 1.62 8.07
CA PHE A 146 -19.44 1.07 9.28
C PHE A 146 -20.39 0.11 9.99
N VAL A 147 -21.66 0.48 10.18
CA VAL A 147 -22.67 -0.39 10.82
C VAL A 147 -22.88 -1.66 10.00
N VAL A 148 -23.00 -1.55 8.69
CA VAL A 148 -23.15 -2.72 7.81
C VAL A 148 -21.94 -3.63 7.90
N ILE A 149 -20.71 -3.12 7.88
CA ILE A 149 -19.51 -3.98 7.98
C ILE A 149 -19.34 -4.56 9.39
N ALA A 150 -19.65 -3.79 10.44
CA ALA A 150 -19.43 -4.21 11.82
C ALA A 150 -20.45 -5.26 12.29
N PHE A 151 -21.70 -5.16 11.86
CA PHE A 151 -22.79 -6.03 12.34
C PHE A 151 -23.23 -7.09 11.32
N THR A 152 -22.95 -6.88 10.04
CA THR A 152 -23.20 -7.88 9.00
C THR A 152 -21.87 -8.43 8.52
N LYS A 153 -21.76 -9.77 8.38
CA LYS A 153 -20.57 -10.44 7.79
C LYS A 153 -20.47 -10.22 6.27
N THR A 154 -20.93 -9.08 5.79
CA THR A 154 -20.93 -8.72 4.37
C THR A 154 -19.50 -8.47 3.93
N ASP A 155 -19.16 -8.96 2.74
CA ASP A 155 -17.86 -8.67 2.15
C ASP A 155 -17.71 -7.14 1.93
N PRO A 156 -16.61 -6.53 2.41
CA PRO A 156 -16.37 -5.09 2.26
C PRO A 156 -16.45 -4.60 0.80
N SER A 157 -16.16 -5.46 -0.18
CA SER A 157 -16.18 -5.10 -1.60
C SER A 157 -17.57 -4.63 -2.05
N PHE A 158 -18.65 -5.28 -1.59
CA PHE A 158 -20.01 -4.86 -1.93
C PHE A 158 -20.37 -3.51 -1.29
N VAL A 159 -19.91 -3.27 -0.07
CA VAL A 159 -20.14 -2.01 0.63
C VAL A 159 -19.42 -0.86 -0.07
N ILE A 160 -18.18 -1.09 -0.54
CA ILE A 160 -17.42 -0.10 -1.30
C ILE A 160 -18.14 0.26 -2.60
N ILE A 161 -18.61 -0.73 -3.35
CA ILE A 161 -19.35 -0.48 -4.60
C ILE A 161 -20.66 0.27 -4.33
N GLY A 162 -21.42 -0.15 -3.31
CA GLY A 162 -22.69 0.49 -2.95
C GLY A 162 -22.51 1.93 -2.47
N ALA A 163 -21.54 2.18 -1.59
CA ALA A 163 -21.21 3.51 -1.11
C ALA A 163 -20.68 4.42 -2.24
N GLY A 164 -19.86 3.88 -3.15
CA GLY A 164 -19.37 4.61 -4.31
C GLY A 164 -20.49 5.03 -5.27
N LEU A 165 -21.44 4.13 -5.54
CA LEU A 165 -22.62 4.44 -6.37
C LEU A 165 -23.54 5.46 -5.71
N LEU A 166 -23.80 5.31 -4.40
CA LEU A 166 -24.60 6.28 -3.64
C LEU A 166 -23.94 7.66 -3.63
N GLY A 167 -22.62 7.71 -3.45
CA GLY A 167 -21.85 8.94 -3.56
C GLY A 167 -21.98 9.58 -4.94
N ALA A 168 -21.80 8.81 -6.01
CA ALA A 168 -21.89 9.33 -7.39
C ALA A 168 -23.28 9.85 -7.80
N ILE A 169 -24.35 9.40 -7.12
CA ILE A 169 -25.73 9.84 -7.40
C ILE A 169 -26.11 11.07 -6.57
N LEU A 170 -25.56 11.19 -5.36
CA LEU A 170 -25.99 12.18 -4.37
C LEU A 170 -25.02 13.36 -4.18
N LEU A 171 -23.75 13.23 -4.62
CA LEU A 171 -22.72 14.28 -4.67
C LEU A 171 -22.50 14.75 -6.11
#